data_AF-K1V133-F1
#
_entry.id   AF-K1V133-F1
#
_cell.length_a   1.000
_cell.length_b   1.000
_cell.length_c   1.000
_cell.angle_alpha   90.00
_cell.angle_beta   90.00
_cell.angle_gamma   90.00
#
_symmetry.space_group_name_H-M   'P 1'
#
loop_
_entity.id
_entity.type
_entity.pdbx_description
1 polymer ?
#
loop_
_entity_poly.entity_id
_entity_poly.type
_entity_poly.pdbx_seq_one_letter_code
_entity_poly.pdbx_strand_id
1 'polypeptide(L)'
;MSTTSKASQRIAALLDDNSFVEIGGLVTARATDFNLKPNETPSDGCITGYGVINGNLVYVYSQDASVLNGTIGEMHAKKITNLYDLAMKTGAPVIGLIESAGLRLQEATDALAAFGEIYLKQTMASGVIPQITAVFGTCGGGLGLFPTMTDFTFMEEKNRQAVRKCS
;
A
#
# COMPACT_ATOMS: atom_id res chain seq x y z
N MET A 1 -5.11 16.11 -9.33
CA MET A 1 -4.00 15.35 -8.70
C MET A 1 -2.67 15.92 -9.18
N SER A 2 -1.72 16.16 -8.29
CA SER A 2 -0.34 16.45 -8.69
C SER A 2 0.29 15.14 -9.18
N THR A 3 0.50 15.00 -10.49
CA THR A 3 0.99 13.79 -11.19
C THR A 3 2.48 13.51 -10.99
N THR A 4 3.04 13.89 -9.85
CA THR A 4 4.49 14.03 -9.68
C THR A 4 5.20 12.69 -9.41
N SER A 5 4.51 11.69 -8.84
CA SER A 5 5.14 10.40 -8.50
C SER A 5 4.53 9.21 -9.21
N LYS A 6 5.32 8.15 -9.41
CA LYS A 6 4.86 6.91 -10.07
C LYS A 6 3.67 6.27 -9.34
N ALA A 7 3.65 6.35 -8.00
CA ALA A 7 2.54 5.86 -7.20
C ALA A 7 1.22 6.58 -7.55
N SER A 8 1.26 7.91 -7.63
CA SER A 8 0.08 8.72 -8.01
C SER A 8 -0.39 8.42 -9.44
N GLN A 9 0.54 8.17 -10.36
CA GLN A 9 0.23 7.82 -11.75
C GLN A 9 -0.45 6.45 -11.88
N ARG A 10 -0.05 5.46 -11.08
CA ARG A 10 -0.71 4.15 -11.05
C ARG A 10 -2.15 4.24 -10.55
N ILE A 11 -2.41 5.04 -9.51
CA ILE A 11 -3.76 5.28 -9.00
C ILE A 11 -4.62 5.97 -10.07
N ALA A 12 -4.09 7.02 -10.70
CA ALA A 12 -4.80 7.75 -11.75
C ALA A 12 -5.09 6.89 -12.99
N ALA A 13 -4.23 5.93 -13.32
CA ALA A 13 -4.45 5.00 -14.44
C ALA A 13 -5.46 3.89 -14.11
N LEU A 14 -5.71 3.63 -12.82
CA LEU A 14 -6.59 2.54 -12.36
C LEU A 14 -8.04 3.00 -12.16
N LEU A 15 -8.23 4.19 -11.60
CA LEU A 15 -9.54 4.71 -11.21
C LEU A 15 -10.17 5.56 -12.32
N ASP A 16 -11.50 5.68 -12.29
CA ASP A 16 -12.22 6.57 -13.19
C ASP A 16 -11.77 8.03 -12.98
N ASP A 17 -11.79 8.82 -14.06
CA ASP A 17 -11.33 10.21 -14.06
C ASP A 17 -11.99 11.04 -12.94
N ASN A 18 -11.17 11.81 -12.22
CA ASN A 18 -11.60 12.69 -11.13
C ASN A 18 -12.34 11.99 -9.97
N SER A 19 -12.23 10.66 -9.82
CA SER A 19 -12.88 9.94 -8.73
C SER A 19 -12.04 9.78 -7.46
N PHE A 20 -10.73 9.93 -7.57
CA PHE A 20 -9.84 9.64 -6.44
C PHE A 20 -9.92 10.69 -5.34
N VAL A 21 -10.06 10.21 -4.10
CA VAL A 21 -9.99 10.99 -2.87
C VAL A 21 -8.90 10.40 -1.98
N GLU A 22 -7.86 11.20 -1.71
CA GLU A 22 -6.74 10.78 -0.85
C GLU A 22 -7.14 10.79 0.64
N ILE A 23 -6.77 9.72 1.34
CA ILE A 23 -6.89 9.59 2.79
C ILE A 23 -5.47 9.67 3.39
N GLY A 24 -5.28 10.53 4.39
CA GLY A 24 -4.01 10.61 5.10
C GLY A 24 -2.86 11.21 4.29
N GLY A 25 -3.15 12.08 3.32
CA GLY A 25 -2.11 12.75 2.49
C GLY A 25 -1.16 13.67 3.26
N LEU A 26 -1.51 14.06 4.49
CA LEU A 26 -0.67 14.87 5.39
C LEU A 26 0.09 14.04 6.43
N VAL A 27 -0.01 12.71 6.38
CA VAL A 27 0.69 11.82 7.31
C VAL A 27 2.17 11.72 6.91
N THR A 28 3.06 11.97 7.85
CA THR A 28 4.53 11.86 7.69
C THR A 28 5.09 10.79 8.62
N ALA A 29 6.33 10.35 8.36
CA ALA A 29 7.06 9.46 9.27
C ALA A 29 7.13 10.06 10.69
N ARG A 30 7.16 9.21 11.72
CA ARG A 30 7.31 9.67 13.10
C ARG A 30 8.75 10.18 13.31
N ALA A 31 8.86 11.46 13.68
CA ALA A 31 10.14 12.20 13.72
C ALA A 31 11.10 11.83 14.87
N THR A 32 10.84 10.76 15.62
CA THR A 32 11.63 10.41 16.81
C THR A 32 12.85 9.56 16.50
N ASP A 33 12.93 8.94 15.33
CA ASP A 33 14.01 8.02 14.98
C ASP A 33 14.98 8.62 13.95
N PHE A 34 16.26 8.67 14.34
CA PHE A 34 17.42 8.93 13.46
C PHE A 34 17.38 10.21 12.58
N ASN A 35 16.92 11.36 13.13
CA ASN A 35 16.91 12.66 12.44
C ASN A 35 16.04 12.74 11.16
N LEU A 36 15.06 11.84 10.99
CA LEU A 36 14.10 11.95 9.88
C LEU A 36 13.24 13.21 10.03
N LYS A 37 13.40 14.17 9.10
CA LYS A 37 12.58 15.38 9.08
C LYS A 37 11.22 15.08 8.45
N PRO A 38 10.10 15.46 9.08
CA PRO A 38 8.75 15.25 8.53
C PRO A 38 8.59 15.75 7.09
N ASN A 39 9.21 16.89 6.76
CA ASN A 39 9.14 17.51 5.43
C ASN A 39 9.88 16.73 4.33
N GLU A 40 10.65 15.70 4.67
CA GLU A 40 11.40 14.87 3.71
C GLU A 40 10.71 13.53 3.42
N THR A 41 9.53 13.27 4.01
CA THR A 41 8.81 11.98 3.93
C THR A 41 7.33 12.14 3.55
N PRO A 42 7.02 12.63 2.33
CA PRO A 42 5.64 12.88 1.93
C PRO A 42 4.83 11.58 1.95
N SER A 43 3.65 11.63 2.57
CA SER A 43 2.72 10.50 2.69
C SER A 43 3.32 9.22 3.31
N ASP A 44 4.47 9.32 3.98
CA ASP A 44 5.28 8.22 4.51
C ASP A 44 5.60 7.10 3.49
N GLY A 45 5.71 7.46 2.21
CA GLY A 45 6.00 6.53 1.11
C GLY A 45 4.83 5.63 0.70
N CYS A 46 3.59 5.96 1.10
CA CYS A 46 2.38 5.29 0.65
C CYS A 46 1.24 6.27 0.41
N ILE A 47 0.70 6.29 -0.80
CA ILE A 47 -0.51 7.04 -1.13
C ILE A 47 -1.70 6.12 -0.88
N THR A 48 -2.66 6.54 -0.06
CA THR A 48 -3.86 5.77 0.29
C THR A 48 -5.10 6.58 -0.03
N GLY A 49 -6.18 5.92 -0.44
CA GLY A 49 -7.44 6.59 -0.69
C GLY A 49 -8.52 5.67 -1.23
N TYR A 50 -9.55 6.27 -1.80
CA TYR A 50 -10.63 5.56 -2.48
C TYR A 50 -11.00 6.28 -3.76
N GLY A 51 -11.72 5.60 -4.63
CA GLY A 51 -12.34 6.17 -5.82
C GLY A 51 -13.31 5.16 -6.41
N VAL A 52 -13.56 5.26 -7.72
CA VAL A 52 -14.44 4.31 -8.40
C VAL A 52 -13.77 3.67 -9.61
N ILE A 53 -14.14 2.43 -9.90
CA ILE A 53 -13.84 1.73 -11.16
C ILE A 53 -15.16 1.32 -11.78
N ASN A 54 -15.47 1.84 -12.97
CA ASN A 54 -16.78 1.69 -13.61
C ASN A 54 -17.93 2.03 -12.66
N GLY A 55 -17.78 3.11 -11.88
CA GLY A 55 -18.77 3.56 -10.90
C GLY A 55 -18.84 2.75 -9.58
N ASN A 56 -18.06 1.69 -9.42
CA ASN A 56 -18.04 0.90 -8.18
C ASN A 56 -16.95 1.38 -7.23
N LEU A 57 -17.28 1.61 -5.96
CA LEU A 57 -16.34 2.04 -4.92
C LEU A 57 -15.21 1.03 -4.76
N VAL A 58 -13.97 1.51 -4.79
CA VAL A 58 -12.78 0.73 -4.45
C VAL A 58 -11.85 1.54 -3.56
N TYR A 59 -11.17 0.85 -2.66
CA TYR A 59 -10.07 1.42 -1.88
C TYR A 59 -8.75 1.02 -2.52
N VAL A 60 -7.80 1.96 -2.54
CA VAL A 60 -6.50 1.75 -3.18
C VAL A 60 -5.39 2.31 -2.32
N TYR A 61 -4.29 1.56 -2.24
CA TYR A 61 -3.03 2.08 -1.75
C TYR A 61 -1.92 1.82 -2.76
N SER A 62 -1.02 2.78 -2.91
CA SER A 62 0.14 2.68 -3.79
C SER A 62 1.40 3.10 -3.06
N GLN A 63 2.36 2.20 -3.02
CA GLN A 63 3.68 2.47 -2.46
C GLN A 63 4.52 3.28 -3.43
N ASP A 64 5.31 4.21 -2.88
CA ASP A 64 6.17 5.10 -3.63
C ASP A 64 7.64 4.84 -3.30
N ALA A 65 8.33 4.14 -4.21
CA ALA A 65 9.75 3.83 -4.04
C ALA A 65 10.66 5.07 -4.05
N SER A 66 10.19 6.24 -4.53
CA SER A 66 11.01 7.46 -4.47
C SER A 66 11.11 8.04 -3.05
N VAL A 67 10.23 7.61 -2.13
CA VAL A 67 10.19 8.07 -0.74
C VAL A 67 10.62 6.92 0.18
N LEU A 68 11.79 7.04 0.80
CA LEU A 68 12.36 6.02 1.68
C LEU A 68 12.37 4.60 1.06
N ASN A 69 12.58 4.49 -0.25
CA ASN A 69 12.52 3.22 -1.01
C ASN A 69 11.20 2.46 -0.85
N GLY A 70 10.09 3.17 -0.55
CA GLY A 70 8.78 2.58 -0.28
C GLY A 70 8.75 1.70 0.97
N THR A 71 9.79 1.72 1.80
CA THR A 71 9.89 0.85 2.98
C THR A 71 8.75 1.11 3.96
N ILE A 72 8.24 0.02 4.55
CA ILE A 72 7.11 0.07 5.48
C ILE A 72 7.64 0.37 6.88
N GLY A 73 7.18 1.51 7.41
CA GLY A 73 7.30 1.91 8.82
C GLY A 73 5.93 1.95 9.51
N GLU A 74 5.90 2.42 10.75
CA GLU A 74 4.71 2.53 11.62
C GLU A 74 3.59 3.32 10.94
N MET A 75 3.89 4.51 10.42
CA MET A 75 2.87 5.40 9.86
C MET A 75 2.39 4.92 8.49
N HIS A 76 3.29 4.39 7.66
CA HIS A 76 2.97 3.72 6.39
C HIS A 76 1.97 2.59 6.62
N ALA A 77 2.21 1.73 7.61
CA ALA A 77 1.31 0.63 7.93
C ALA A 77 -0.02 1.12 8.48
N LYS A 78 -0.03 2.12 9.38
CA LYS A 78 -1.27 2.74 9.87
C LYS A 78 -2.16 3.28 8.76
N LYS A 79 -1.58 3.87 7.71
CA LYS A 79 -2.35 4.30 6.53
C LYS A 79 -3.03 3.12 5.83
N ILE A 80 -2.29 2.02 5.61
CA ILE A 80 -2.81 0.82 4.97
C ILE A 80 -3.87 0.14 5.85
N THR A 81 -3.63 -0.03 7.15
CA THR A 81 -4.57 -0.71 8.06
C THR A 81 -5.86 0.07 8.24
N ASN A 82 -5.79 1.41 8.35
CA ASN A 82 -6.97 2.26 8.36
C ASN A 82 -7.77 2.16 7.05
N LEU A 83 -7.10 2.05 5.91
CA LEU A 83 -7.75 1.84 4.62
C LEU A 83 -8.49 0.50 4.56
N TYR A 84 -7.88 -0.57 5.07
CA TYR A 84 -8.53 -1.88 5.19
C TYR A 84 -9.77 -1.82 6.11
N ASP A 85 -9.70 -1.10 7.23
CA ASP A 85 -10.84 -0.94 8.13
C ASP A 85 -12.02 -0.22 7.47
N LEU A 86 -11.75 0.84 6.69
CA LEU A 86 -12.77 1.53 5.91
C LEU A 86 -13.36 0.62 4.83
N ALA A 87 -12.51 -0.09 4.09
CA ALA A 87 -12.94 -1.01 3.04
C ALA A 87 -13.84 -2.12 3.58
N MET A 88 -13.42 -2.79 4.67
CA MET A 88 -14.22 -3.83 5.34
C MET A 88 -15.54 -3.27 5.88
N LYS A 89 -15.54 -2.05 6.44
CA LYS A 89 -16.76 -1.41 6.94
C LYS A 89 -17.76 -1.10 5.83
N THR A 90 -17.28 -0.74 4.64
CA THR A 90 -18.14 -0.43 3.47
C THR A 90 -18.42 -1.62 2.56
N GLY A 91 -17.77 -2.77 2.78
CA GLY A 91 -17.87 -3.93 1.90
C GLY A 91 -17.27 -3.72 0.50
N ALA A 92 -16.26 -2.86 0.38
CA ALA A 92 -15.66 -2.49 -0.89
C ALA A 92 -14.30 -3.19 -1.11
N PRO A 93 -13.89 -3.47 -2.37
CA PRO A 93 -12.60 -4.08 -2.68
C PRO A 93 -11.41 -3.21 -2.26
N VAL A 94 -10.28 -3.87 -1.96
CA VAL A 94 -8.98 -3.22 -1.74
C VAL A 94 -8.00 -3.61 -2.84
N ILE A 95 -7.36 -2.62 -3.46
CA ILE A 95 -6.30 -2.79 -4.45
C ILE A 95 -4.98 -2.25 -3.90
N GLY A 96 -3.99 -3.13 -3.74
CA GLY A 96 -2.64 -2.79 -3.33
C GLY A 96 -1.69 -2.71 -4.52
N LEU A 97 -1.02 -1.57 -4.69
CA LEU A 97 -0.03 -1.33 -5.73
C LEU A 97 1.36 -1.29 -5.08
N ILE A 98 2.10 -2.38 -5.20
CA ILE A 98 3.30 -2.67 -4.42
C ILE A 98 4.56 -2.33 -5.21
N GLU A 99 5.41 -1.51 -4.60
CA GLU A 99 6.76 -1.19 -5.05
C GLU A 99 7.57 -0.73 -3.84
N SER A 100 8.25 -1.67 -3.17
CA SER A 100 8.92 -1.39 -1.90
C SER A 100 10.10 -2.32 -1.63
N ALA A 101 11.12 -1.78 -0.98
CA ALA A 101 12.29 -2.53 -0.53
C ALA A 101 12.04 -3.38 0.74
N GLY A 102 10.82 -3.34 1.32
CA GLY A 102 10.42 -4.15 2.46
C GLY A 102 10.43 -3.38 3.78
N LEU A 103 11.12 -3.91 4.80
CA LEU A 103 11.14 -3.36 6.15
C LEU A 103 11.95 -2.07 6.24
N ARG A 104 11.39 -1.04 6.88
CA ARG A 104 12.15 0.17 7.22
C ARG A 104 13.04 -0.11 8.43
N LEU A 105 14.30 -0.44 8.15
CA LEU A 105 15.27 -0.87 9.18
C LEU A 105 15.48 0.17 10.29
N GLN A 106 15.35 1.47 9.97
CA GLN A 106 15.52 2.58 10.90
C GLN A 106 14.48 2.56 12.03
N GLU A 107 13.29 2.02 11.79
CA GLU A 107 12.21 1.91 12.77
C GLU A 107 12.18 0.52 13.44
N ALA A 108 13.12 -0.38 13.08
CA ALA A 108 13.38 -1.68 13.72
C ALA A 108 12.12 -2.46 14.16
N THR A 109 11.84 -2.49 15.46
CA THR A 109 10.73 -3.26 16.05
C THR A 109 9.37 -2.69 15.68
N ASP A 110 9.26 -1.37 15.52
CA ASP A 110 8.00 -0.71 15.16
C ASP A 110 7.63 -1.04 13.71
N ALA A 111 8.61 -1.06 12.81
CA ALA A 111 8.41 -1.54 11.45
C ALA A 111 7.97 -3.02 11.44
N LEU A 112 8.53 -3.88 12.30
CA LEU A 112 8.16 -5.29 12.37
C LEU A 112 6.72 -5.48 12.88
N ALA A 113 6.32 -4.72 13.90
CA ALA A 113 4.95 -4.69 14.39
C ALA A 113 3.98 -4.21 13.30
N ALA A 114 4.35 -3.18 12.56
CA ALA A 114 3.61 -2.64 11.42
C ALA A 114 3.32 -3.70 10.33
N PHE A 115 4.28 -4.56 10.00
CA PHE A 115 4.04 -5.70 9.10
C PHE A 115 2.97 -6.64 9.67
N GLY A 116 3.06 -6.97 10.95
CA GLY A 116 2.10 -7.82 11.65
C GLY A 116 0.68 -7.26 11.60
N GLU A 117 0.52 -5.95 11.79
CA GLU A 117 -0.78 -5.28 11.71
C GLU A 117 -1.39 -5.39 10.31
N ILE A 118 -0.60 -5.19 9.25
CA ILE A 118 -1.09 -5.32 7.88
C ILE A 118 -1.50 -6.77 7.58
N TYR A 119 -0.67 -7.76 7.96
CA TYR A 119 -1.03 -9.18 7.79
C TYR A 119 -2.33 -9.53 8.49
N LEU A 120 -2.53 -9.02 9.71
CA LEU A 120 -3.76 -9.26 10.46
C LEU A 120 -4.97 -8.69 9.70
N LYS A 121 -4.89 -7.47 9.18
CA LYS A 121 -5.98 -6.86 8.39
C LYS A 121 -6.25 -7.64 7.10
N GLN A 122 -5.22 -8.07 6.38
CA GLN A 122 -5.37 -8.89 5.17
C GLN A 122 -6.03 -10.24 5.48
N THR A 123 -5.66 -10.86 6.60
CA THR A 123 -6.27 -12.11 7.06
C THR A 123 -7.74 -11.90 7.42
N MET A 124 -8.07 -10.83 8.14
CA MET A 124 -9.45 -10.49 8.50
C MET A 124 -10.32 -10.16 7.28
N ALA A 125 -9.74 -9.55 6.25
CA ALA A 125 -10.42 -9.22 5.01
C ALA A 125 -10.62 -10.43 4.07
N SER A 126 -9.85 -11.51 4.28
CA SER A 126 -9.88 -12.72 3.44
C SER A 126 -11.27 -13.36 3.43
N GLY A 127 -11.88 -13.45 2.25
CA GLY A 127 -13.24 -13.96 2.09
C GLY A 127 -14.35 -13.01 2.52
N VAL A 128 -14.02 -11.78 2.95
CA VAL A 128 -15.00 -10.73 3.33
C VAL A 128 -15.10 -9.67 2.25
N ILE A 129 -13.96 -9.16 1.78
CA ILE A 129 -13.88 -8.21 0.66
C ILE A 129 -12.84 -8.71 -0.35
N PRO A 130 -13.00 -8.43 -1.66
CA PRO A 130 -12.00 -8.78 -2.64
C PRO A 130 -10.69 -8.02 -2.40
N GLN A 131 -9.58 -8.74 -2.31
CA GLN A 131 -8.24 -8.19 -2.14
C GLN A 131 -7.40 -8.47 -3.38
N ILE A 132 -6.90 -7.42 -4.02
CA ILE A 132 -6.11 -7.51 -5.25
C ILE A 132 -4.76 -6.84 -5.02
N THR A 133 -3.68 -7.51 -5.41
CA THR A 133 -2.32 -6.98 -5.36
C THR A 133 -1.73 -6.89 -6.77
N ALA A 134 -1.12 -5.75 -7.10
CA ALA A 134 -0.29 -5.62 -8.30
C ALA A 134 1.13 -5.18 -7.90
N VAL A 135 2.13 -5.97 -8.28
CA VAL A 135 3.54 -5.76 -7.97
C VAL A 135 4.25 -5.16 -9.18
N PHE A 136 4.78 -3.95 -9.03
CA PHE A 136 5.42 -3.17 -10.11
C PHE A 136 6.94 -3.06 -9.98
N GLY A 137 7.53 -3.59 -8.93
CA GLY A 137 8.97 -3.50 -8.70
C GLY A 137 9.43 -4.48 -7.64
N THR A 138 10.40 -4.06 -6.84
CA THR A 138 10.87 -4.87 -5.71
C THR A 138 9.73 -5.17 -4.74
N CYS A 139 9.69 -6.43 -4.32
CA CYS A 139 8.78 -6.96 -3.31
C CYS A 139 9.53 -8.05 -2.52
N GLY A 140 10.52 -7.63 -1.72
CA GLY A 140 11.45 -8.53 -1.02
C GLY A 140 11.14 -8.68 0.47
N GLY A 141 11.69 -9.75 1.07
CA GLY A 141 11.58 -10.01 2.51
C GLY A 141 10.15 -10.31 2.95
N GLY A 142 9.73 -9.76 4.11
CA GLY A 142 8.37 -9.95 4.64
C GLY A 142 7.28 -9.48 3.67
N LEU A 143 7.56 -8.47 2.84
CA LEU A 143 6.60 -7.94 1.88
C LEU A 143 6.13 -8.99 0.85
N GLY A 144 6.94 -10.02 0.58
CA GLY A 144 6.56 -11.13 -0.28
C GLY A 144 5.33 -11.90 0.20
N LEU A 145 4.92 -11.76 1.46
CA LEU A 145 3.68 -12.36 1.97
C LEU A 145 2.42 -11.61 1.52
N PHE A 146 2.50 -10.29 1.27
CA PHE A 146 1.34 -9.48 0.87
C PHE A 146 0.62 -10.06 -0.35
N PRO A 147 1.30 -10.32 -1.48
CA PRO A 147 0.67 -10.92 -2.65
C PRO A 147 0.19 -12.36 -2.42
N THR A 148 0.68 -13.07 -1.39
CA THR A 148 0.22 -14.44 -1.08
C THR A 148 -1.06 -14.46 -0.24
N MET A 149 -1.37 -13.35 0.43
CA MET A 149 -2.50 -13.19 1.34
C MET A 149 -3.72 -12.57 0.64
N THR A 150 -3.54 -12.00 -0.55
CA THR A 150 -4.62 -11.45 -1.37
C THR A 150 -5.18 -12.47 -2.35
N ASP A 151 -6.43 -12.29 -2.78
CA ASP A 151 -7.14 -13.23 -3.65
C ASP A 151 -6.53 -13.30 -5.05
N PHE A 152 -6.13 -12.14 -5.58
CA PHE A 152 -5.46 -12.03 -6.89
C PHE A 152 -4.17 -11.27 -6.78
N THR A 153 -3.14 -11.79 -7.43
CA THR A 153 -1.84 -11.12 -7.55
C THR A 153 -1.41 -11.04 -9.00
N PHE A 154 -1.10 -9.83 -9.43
CA PHE A 154 -0.49 -9.52 -10.72
C PHE A 154 0.94 -9.01 -10.50
N MET A 155 1.85 -9.36 -11.40
CA MET A 155 3.24 -8.94 -11.32
C MET A 155 3.70 -8.49 -12.70
N GLU A 156 4.37 -7.34 -12.76
CA GLU A 156 4.95 -6.84 -14.00
C GLU A 156 6.03 -7.80 -14.52
N GLU A 157 5.98 -8.12 -15.81
CA GLU A 157 6.83 -9.16 -16.42
C GLU A 157 8.33 -8.87 -16.27
N LYS A 158 8.72 -7.59 -16.25
CA LYS A 158 10.12 -7.18 -16.11
C LYS A 158 10.69 -7.43 -14.70
N ASN A 159 9.85 -7.62 -13.68
CA ASN A 159 10.23 -7.64 -12.27
C ASN A 159 9.91 -8.98 -11.56
N ARG A 160 9.87 -10.11 -12.29
CA ARG A 160 9.50 -11.42 -11.72
C ARG A 160 10.32 -11.82 -10.48
N GLN A 161 9.70 -11.77 -9.30
CA GLN A 161 9.94 -12.68 -8.19
C GLN A 161 8.65 -13.49 -8.00
N ALA A 162 8.65 -14.75 -8.44
CA ALA A 162 7.44 -15.53 -8.64
C ALA A 162 6.51 -15.62 -7.40
N VAL A 163 5.28 -15.10 -7.52
CA VAL A 163 4.12 -15.59 -6.78
C VAL A 163 2.93 -15.63 -7.72
N ARG A 164 2.55 -16.83 -8.16
CA ARG A 164 1.29 -17.09 -8.84
C ARG A 164 0.42 -17.89 -7.89
N LYS A 165 -0.71 -17.32 -7.46
CA LYS A 165 -1.81 -18.11 -6.92
C LYS A 165 -3.06 -17.76 -7.70
N CYS A 166 -3.39 -18.61 -8.67
CA CYS A 166 -4.78 -18.83 -9.06
C CYS A 166 -5.29 -19.92 -8.12
N SER A 167 -6.26 -19.60 -7.28
CA SER A 167 -7.07 -20.60 -6.57
C SER A 167 -8.35 -20.81 -7.36
#